data_AF-A0A932QA92-F1
#
_entry.id   AF-A0A932QA92-F1
#
_cell.length_a   1.000
_cell.length_b   1.000
_cell.length_c   1.000
_cell.angle_alpha   90.00
_cell.angle_beta   90.00
_cell.angle_gamma   90.00
#
_symmetry.space_group_name_H-M   'P 1'
#
loop_
_entity.id
_entity.type
_entity.pdbx_description
1 polymer ?
#
loop_
_entity_poly.entity_id
_entity_poly.type
_entity_poly.pdbx_seq_one_letter_code
_entity_poly.pdbx_strand_id
1 'polypeptide(L)'
;MSQAHHEHRALTWMHGPFVDLVLIGFCWLPLYLVYAVTALSDASFACDAYNQRSCPATITGLIVLTLFINRLHRHYTLGFAYGDPSEFKRHRKIYLWTPAIAFALVVPCALYRAFDPGPTRSGLFVGYAFMTALSGVWQVYHTVLQKYGFLRIYSAKLRFGDARVEKHLFFSWLALVLAGSVHKYAPRAAEIIYSGPREIWFLANFSRFLAPLGLALLAPCAVYAAVVTISWSRIEYRNFTRACVPKLLFALSLAFLMASFMHSLLIGVLLLGFSHAFEYTVFVNVFALRKYKSVPNQTAFFNLWVNNVIPCNLVLTAIVYGLTLSFRMEWVRPWGVLIAYAVFTSTLHFLYDSLLWKVSNPDVRVVLLELRNP
;
A
#
# COMPACT_ATOMS: atom_id res chain seq x y z
N MET A 1 -14.72 -48.64 -8.51
CA MET A 1 -15.75 -47.66 -8.96
C MET A 1 -15.84 -46.49 -7.98
N SER A 2 -14.86 -45.58 -7.94
CA SER A 2 -15.04 -44.24 -7.30
C SER A 2 -14.53 -43.11 -8.22
N GLN A 3 -14.62 -43.37 -9.52
CA GLN A 3 -14.24 -42.44 -10.59
C GLN A 3 -15.32 -41.38 -10.76
N ALA A 4 -14.86 -40.16 -11.02
CA ALA A 4 -15.56 -39.10 -11.74
C ALA A 4 -16.53 -38.19 -10.97
N HIS A 5 -16.29 -37.90 -9.69
CA HIS A 5 -16.45 -36.52 -9.22
C HIS A 5 -15.23 -35.67 -9.61
N HIS A 6 -14.91 -35.70 -10.91
CA HIS A 6 -14.33 -34.53 -11.58
C HIS A 6 -15.42 -33.46 -11.59
N GLU A 7 -15.74 -32.93 -10.41
CA GLU A 7 -16.23 -31.57 -10.33
C GLU A 7 -15.20 -30.76 -11.13
N HIS A 8 -15.65 -30.20 -12.25
CA HIS A 8 -15.04 -29.02 -12.82
C HIS A 8 -14.93 -28.02 -11.67
N ARG A 9 -13.83 -28.08 -10.92
CA ARG A 9 -13.51 -27.10 -9.89
C ARG A 9 -13.33 -25.82 -10.66
N ALA A 10 -14.42 -25.05 -10.71
CA ALA A 10 -14.44 -23.72 -11.26
C ALA A 10 -13.19 -22.99 -10.76
N LEU A 11 -12.54 -22.27 -11.66
CA LEU A 11 -11.34 -21.49 -11.36
C LEU A 11 -11.51 -20.80 -10.00
N THR A 12 -10.54 -20.94 -9.09
CA THR A 12 -10.67 -20.44 -7.71
C THR A 12 -10.39 -18.94 -7.64
N TRP A 13 -11.16 -18.16 -8.39
CA TRP A 13 -11.20 -16.71 -8.26
C TRP A 13 -11.70 -16.33 -6.85
N MET A 14 -11.17 -15.26 -6.28
CA MET A 14 -11.67 -14.67 -5.04
C MET A 14 -13.11 -14.20 -5.23
N HIS A 15 -13.38 -13.47 -6.31
CA HIS A 15 -14.72 -13.01 -6.66
C HIS A 15 -15.10 -13.40 -8.09
N GLY A 16 -14.18 -13.21 -9.05
CA GLY A 16 -14.39 -13.52 -10.46
C GLY A 16 -13.23 -13.01 -11.31
N PRO A 17 -13.10 -13.47 -12.56
CA PRO A 17 -11.94 -13.18 -13.40
C PRO A 17 -11.67 -11.69 -13.55
N PHE A 18 -12.72 -10.88 -13.76
CA PHE A 18 -12.57 -9.44 -13.92
C PHE A 18 -12.03 -8.75 -12.66
N VAL A 19 -12.67 -8.98 -11.51
CA VAL A 19 -12.28 -8.34 -10.24
C VAL A 19 -10.87 -8.75 -9.86
N ASP A 20 -10.59 -10.04 -9.89
CA ASP A 20 -9.30 -10.59 -9.49
C ASP A 20 -8.16 -10.19 -10.43
N LEU A 21 -8.36 -10.26 -11.74
CA LEU A 21 -7.30 -9.97 -12.70
C LEU A 21 -7.10 -8.47 -12.89
N VAL A 22 -8.19 -7.72 -13.11
CA VAL A 22 -8.12 -6.31 -13.52
C VAL A 22 -8.08 -5.40 -12.30
N LEU A 23 -8.97 -5.61 -11.32
CA LEU A 23 -9.10 -4.70 -10.19
C LEU A 23 -8.17 -5.01 -9.02
N ILE A 24 -7.73 -6.28 -8.91
CA ILE A 24 -6.81 -6.70 -7.87
C ILE A 24 -5.40 -6.90 -8.43
N GLY A 25 -5.21 -7.82 -9.37
CA GLY A 25 -3.90 -8.15 -9.92
C GLY A 25 -3.23 -6.99 -10.63
N PHE A 26 -3.82 -6.51 -11.72
CA PHE A 26 -3.19 -5.57 -12.67
C PHE A 26 -3.78 -4.15 -12.60
N CYS A 27 -4.37 -3.74 -11.49
CA CYS A 27 -5.01 -2.42 -11.37
C CYS A 27 -4.05 -1.24 -11.57
N TRP A 28 -2.76 -1.46 -11.31
CA TRP A 28 -1.69 -0.48 -11.49
C TRP A 28 -1.20 -0.36 -12.94
N LEU A 29 -1.49 -1.36 -13.79
CA LEU A 29 -0.96 -1.43 -15.15
C LEU A 29 -1.38 -0.22 -16.02
N PRO A 30 -2.64 0.27 -15.99
CA PRO A 30 -3.02 1.47 -16.73
C PRO A 30 -2.16 2.69 -16.37
N LEU A 31 -1.83 2.89 -15.09
CA LEU A 31 -0.97 4.00 -14.65
C LEU A 31 0.46 3.83 -15.18
N TYR A 32 0.99 2.61 -15.18
CA TYR A 32 2.30 2.32 -15.76
C TYR A 32 2.33 2.58 -17.27
N LEU A 33 1.28 2.19 -18.00
CA LEU A 33 1.20 2.42 -19.45
C LEU A 33 1.15 3.91 -19.77
N VAL A 34 0.37 4.71 -19.03
CA VAL A 34 0.36 6.18 -19.18
C VAL A 34 1.76 6.76 -18.95
N TYR A 35 2.47 6.29 -17.92
CA TYR A 35 3.86 6.69 -17.68
C TYR A 35 4.78 6.27 -18.83
N ALA A 36 4.73 5.02 -19.25
CA ALA A 36 5.61 4.46 -20.28
C ALA A 36 5.43 5.17 -21.63
N VAL A 37 4.18 5.43 -22.04
CA VAL A 37 3.88 6.18 -23.28
C VAL A 37 4.43 7.61 -23.19
N THR A 38 4.22 8.29 -22.05
CA THR A 38 4.73 9.66 -21.83
C THR A 38 6.26 9.68 -21.88
N ALA A 39 6.91 8.70 -21.25
CA ALA A 39 8.36 8.57 -21.22
C ALA A 39 8.96 8.26 -22.60
N LEU A 40 8.25 7.52 -23.45
CA LEU A 40 8.67 7.24 -24.82
C LEU A 40 8.47 8.45 -25.75
N SER A 41 7.43 9.26 -25.51
CA SER A 41 7.13 10.43 -26.35
C SER A 41 8.08 11.62 -26.15
N ASP A 42 8.84 11.64 -25.04
CA ASP A 42 9.69 12.74 -24.67
C ASP A 42 11.06 12.19 -24.21
N ALA A 43 12.03 12.09 -25.12
CA ALA A 43 13.35 11.53 -24.79
C ALA A 43 14.10 12.33 -23.71
N SER A 44 13.81 13.64 -23.56
CA SER A 44 14.29 14.48 -22.46
C SER A 44 13.77 14.01 -21.10
N PHE A 45 12.59 13.39 -21.07
CA PHE A 45 11.93 12.92 -19.85
C PHE A 45 12.73 11.84 -19.10
N ALA A 46 13.42 10.96 -19.83
CA ALA A 46 14.25 9.91 -19.23
C ALA A 46 15.48 10.48 -18.49
N CYS A 47 15.96 11.66 -18.90
CA CYS A 47 17.12 12.32 -18.31
C CYS A 47 16.74 13.34 -17.21
N ASP A 48 15.62 14.05 -17.37
CA ASP A 48 15.23 15.22 -16.55
C ASP A 48 14.11 14.99 -15.53
N ALA A 49 13.58 13.78 -15.34
CA ALA A 49 12.53 13.50 -14.34
C ALA A 49 12.91 13.92 -12.89
N TYR A 50 14.18 14.23 -12.62
CA TYR A 50 14.68 14.74 -11.34
C TYR A 50 14.85 16.27 -11.28
N ASN A 51 14.94 16.95 -12.42
CA ASN A 51 14.99 18.42 -12.48
C ASN A 51 13.57 18.98 -12.39
N GLN A 52 13.12 19.29 -11.18
CA GLN A 52 11.76 19.78 -10.85
C GLN A 52 11.28 21.04 -11.59
N ARG A 53 12.09 21.69 -12.44
CA ARG A 53 11.72 22.95 -13.09
C ARG A 53 10.52 22.81 -14.02
N SER A 54 10.18 21.60 -14.49
CA SER A 54 8.93 21.33 -15.21
C SER A 54 8.58 19.83 -15.15
N CYS A 55 8.04 19.35 -14.03
CA CYS A 55 7.46 18.01 -14.02
C CYS A 55 6.26 18.01 -14.99
N PRO A 56 6.22 17.14 -16.02
CA PRO A 56 5.12 17.15 -16.97
C PRO A 56 3.77 17.02 -16.26
N ALA A 57 2.75 17.70 -16.79
CA ALA A 57 1.41 17.70 -16.23
C ALA A 57 0.90 16.26 -16.00
N THR A 58 1.27 15.31 -16.86
CA THR A 58 0.94 13.90 -16.74
C THR A 58 1.48 13.27 -15.45
N ILE A 59 2.76 13.50 -15.11
CA ILE A 59 3.36 12.92 -13.90
C ILE A 59 2.80 13.56 -12.64
N THR A 60 2.62 14.87 -12.67
CA THR A 60 1.92 15.59 -11.60
C THR A 60 0.51 15.00 -11.40
N GLY A 61 -0.21 14.74 -12.49
CA GLY A 61 -1.51 14.06 -12.47
C GLY A 61 -1.44 12.65 -11.86
N LEU A 62 -0.45 11.82 -12.22
CA LEU A 62 -0.25 10.49 -11.64
C LEU A 62 0.05 10.55 -10.14
N ILE A 63 0.88 11.51 -9.69
CA ILE A 63 1.17 11.73 -8.27
C ILE A 63 -0.10 12.14 -7.53
N VAL A 64 -0.83 13.14 -8.04
CA VAL A 64 -2.07 13.61 -7.42
C VAL A 64 -3.12 12.51 -7.35
N LEU A 65 -3.32 11.75 -8.43
CA LEU A 65 -4.24 10.60 -8.46
C LEU A 65 -3.84 9.54 -7.43
N THR A 66 -2.56 9.17 -7.39
CA THR A 66 -2.04 8.18 -6.44
C THR A 66 -2.23 8.64 -5.01
N LEU A 67 -1.94 9.91 -4.71
CA LEU A 67 -2.16 10.50 -3.38
C LEU A 67 -3.64 10.53 -3.03
N PHE A 68 -4.51 10.91 -3.97
CA PHE A 68 -5.95 10.93 -3.78
C PHE A 68 -6.51 9.55 -3.43
N ILE A 69 -6.18 8.52 -4.20
CA ILE A 69 -6.59 7.13 -3.92
C ILE A 69 -5.96 6.62 -2.61
N ASN A 70 -4.71 7.02 -2.31
CA ASN A 70 -4.08 6.74 -1.03
C ASN A 70 -4.76 7.43 0.17
N ARG A 71 -5.46 8.55 -0.02
CA ARG A 71 -6.27 9.14 1.04
C ARG A 71 -7.61 8.45 1.15
N LEU A 72 -8.24 8.22 0.00
CA LEU A 72 -9.55 7.59 -0.10
C LEU A 72 -9.61 6.29 0.70
N HIS A 73 -8.66 5.36 0.49
CA HIS A 73 -8.71 4.05 1.16
C HIS A 73 -8.55 4.13 2.68
N ARG A 74 -7.78 5.09 3.21
CA ARG A 74 -7.52 5.20 4.66
C ARG A 74 -8.79 5.53 5.44
N HIS A 75 -9.71 6.26 4.81
CA HIS A 75 -10.97 6.65 5.44
C HIS A 75 -11.99 5.51 5.52
N TYR A 76 -11.86 4.46 4.69
CA TYR A 76 -12.71 3.27 4.77
C TYR A 76 -12.61 2.64 6.14
N THR A 77 -11.39 2.37 6.61
CA THR A 77 -11.12 1.72 7.89
C THR A 77 -11.75 2.47 9.05
N LEU A 78 -11.65 3.81 9.04
CA LEU A 78 -12.21 4.64 10.11
C LEU A 78 -13.75 4.52 10.16
N GLY A 79 -14.40 4.52 9.00
CA GLY A 79 -15.85 4.33 8.91
C GLY A 79 -16.30 2.99 9.51
N PHE A 80 -15.56 1.91 9.29
CA PHE A 80 -15.88 0.61 9.89
C PHE A 80 -15.52 0.52 11.38
N ALA A 81 -14.37 1.06 11.79
CA ALA A 81 -13.93 1.01 13.19
C ALA A 81 -14.90 1.75 14.14
N TYR A 82 -15.45 2.88 13.70
CA TYR A 82 -16.34 3.71 14.52
C TYR A 82 -17.83 3.52 14.19
N GLY A 83 -18.15 3.05 12.98
CA GLY A 83 -19.53 2.87 12.53
C GLY A 83 -20.19 1.57 12.99
N ASP A 84 -19.40 0.51 13.22
CA ASP A 84 -19.88 -0.77 13.74
C ASP A 84 -19.85 -0.79 15.28
N PRO A 85 -21.01 -0.74 15.97
CA PRO A 85 -21.04 -0.67 17.43
C PRO A 85 -20.47 -1.93 18.11
N SER A 86 -20.60 -3.08 17.46
CA SER A 86 -20.13 -4.36 18.00
C SER A 86 -18.60 -4.42 18.01
N GLU A 87 -18.01 -4.01 16.88
CA GLU A 87 -16.57 -3.92 16.69
C GLU A 87 -15.96 -2.81 17.56
N PHE A 88 -16.62 -1.65 17.63
CA PHE A 88 -16.17 -0.57 18.51
C PHE A 88 -16.16 -1.00 19.98
N LYS A 89 -17.21 -1.70 20.44
CA LYS A 89 -17.28 -2.22 21.81
C LYS A 89 -16.17 -3.24 22.08
N ARG A 90 -15.88 -4.12 21.11
CA ARG A 90 -14.82 -5.14 21.21
C ARG A 90 -13.43 -4.53 21.39
N HIS A 91 -13.14 -3.41 20.71
CA HIS A 91 -11.82 -2.77 20.72
C HIS A 91 -11.81 -1.35 21.30
N ARG A 92 -12.79 -1.00 22.15
CA ARG A 92 -13.07 0.36 22.64
C ARG A 92 -11.84 1.10 23.14
N LYS A 93 -11.01 0.46 23.97
CA LYS A 93 -9.80 1.09 24.52
C LYS A 93 -8.83 1.49 23.40
N ILE A 94 -8.65 0.64 22.40
CA ILE A 94 -7.74 0.90 21.28
C ILE A 94 -8.29 2.06 20.43
N TYR A 95 -9.57 2.03 20.07
CA TYR A 95 -10.18 3.07 19.23
C TYR A 95 -10.33 4.44 19.92
N LEU A 96 -10.35 4.47 21.26
CA LEU A 96 -10.33 5.72 22.05
C LEU A 96 -8.91 6.27 22.23
N TRP A 97 -7.95 5.43 22.65
CA TRP A 97 -6.62 5.91 23.03
C TRP A 97 -5.67 6.09 21.86
N THR A 98 -5.79 5.29 20.79
CA THR A 98 -4.86 5.39 19.65
C THR A 98 -4.89 6.76 18.98
N PRO A 99 -6.05 7.38 18.70
CA PRO A 99 -6.08 8.74 18.16
C PRO A 99 -5.40 9.74 19.08
N ALA A 100 -5.63 9.68 20.40
CA ALA A 100 -5.00 10.59 21.35
C ALA A 100 -3.47 10.42 21.36
N ILE A 101 -2.98 9.18 21.40
CA ILE A 101 -1.54 8.87 21.39
C ILE A 101 -0.90 9.28 20.06
N ALA A 102 -1.51 8.90 18.94
CA ALA A 102 -1.02 9.25 17.61
C ALA A 102 -0.99 10.78 17.42
N PHE A 103 -1.99 11.50 17.92
CA PHE A 103 -2.01 12.96 17.90
C PHE A 103 -0.86 13.53 18.72
N ALA A 104 -0.70 13.07 19.97
CA ALA A 104 0.35 13.53 20.88
C ALA A 104 1.77 13.26 20.37
N LEU A 105 1.97 12.20 19.58
CA LEU A 105 3.28 11.87 19.00
C LEU A 105 3.53 12.60 17.66
N VAL A 106 2.55 12.61 16.76
CA VAL A 106 2.75 13.06 15.37
C VAL A 106 2.63 14.57 15.25
N VAL A 107 1.63 15.19 15.90
CA VAL A 107 1.33 16.61 15.70
C VAL A 107 2.45 17.51 16.23
N PRO A 108 2.95 17.34 17.48
CA PRO A 108 4.05 18.16 17.97
C PRO A 108 5.31 18.08 17.09
N CYS A 109 5.66 16.88 16.64
CA CYS A 109 6.79 16.69 15.72
C CYS A 109 6.58 17.45 14.40
N ALA A 110 5.37 17.40 13.83
CA ALA A 110 5.08 18.11 12.59
C ALA A 110 5.01 19.64 12.75
N LEU A 111 4.86 20.13 13.98
CA LEU A 111 4.90 21.57 14.32
C LEU A 111 6.32 22.12 14.43
N TYR A 112 7.39 21.35 14.16
CA TYR A 112 8.78 21.83 14.27
C TYR A 112 9.05 23.16 13.53
N ARG A 113 8.31 23.42 12.44
CA ARG A 113 8.42 24.65 11.64
C ARG A 113 7.80 25.88 12.28
N ALA A 114 6.90 25.70 13.24
CA ALA A 114 6.28 26.79 13.99
C ALA A 114 7.22 27.41 15.04
N PHE A 115 8.40 26.81 15.25
CA PHE A 115 9.39 27.28 16.21
C PHE A 115 10.57 27.95 15.50
N ASP A 116 11.18 28.92 16.15
CA ASP A 116 12.40 29.57 15.67
C ASP A 116 13.58 28.58 15.55
N PRO A 117 14.57 28.88 14.70
CA PRO A 117 15.82 28.13 14.66
C PRO A 117 16.45 28.00 16.05
N GLY A 118 16.58 26.76 16.54
CA GLY A 118 17.11 26.49 17.87
C GLY A 118 17.03 25.01 18.26
N PRO A 119 17.41 24.65 19.50
CA PRO A 119 17.38 23.27 19.99
C PRO A 119 15.99 22.62 19.90
N THR A 120 14.94 23.36 20.25
CA THR A 120 13.54 22.87 20.20
C THR A 120 13.12 22.47 18.79
N ARG A 121 13.33 23.36 17.80
CA ARG A 121 13.06 23.07 16.39
C ARG A 121 13.87 21.87 15.90
N SER A 122 15.13 21.77 16.31
CA SER A 122 16.02 20.66 15.92
C SER A 122 15.55 19.33 16.50
N GLY A 123 15.18 19.29 17.79
CA GLY A 123 14.63 18.09 18.44
C GLY A 123 13.31 17.64 17.82
N LEU A 124 12.38 18.56 17.59
CA LEU A 124 11.10 18.25 16.92
C LEU A 124 11.30 17.79 15.47
N PHE A 125 12.27 18.36 14.75
CA PHE A 125 12.63 17.93 13.41
C PHE A 125 13.16 16.49 13.39
N VAL A 126 14.03 16.12 14.33
CA VAL A 126 14.53 14.74 14.47
C VAL A 126 13.37 13.79 14.74
N GLY A 127 12.46 14.14 15.66
CA GLY A 127 11.24 13.37 15.92
C GLY A 127 10.38 13.20 14.68
N TYR A 128 10.17 14.28 13.92
CA TYR A 128 9.42 14.27 12.67
C TYR A 128 10.06 13.37 11.60
N ALA A 129 11.38 13.51 11.38
CA ALA A 129 12.13 12.72 10.42
C ALA A 129 12.07 11.23 10.78
N PHE A 130 12.23 10.89 12.06
CA PHE A 130 12.09 9.54 12.58
C PHE A 130 10.70 8.97 12.31
N MET A 131 9.63 9.72 12.66
CA MET A 131 8.25 9.28 12.45
C MET A 131 7.92 9.08 10.97
N THR A 132 8.42 9.95 10.09
CA THR A 132 8.22 9.82 8.64
C THR A 132 8.98 8.63 8.08
N ALA A 133 10.22 8.39 8.50
CA ALA A 133 10.99 7.23 8.10
C ALA A 133 10.32 5.92 8.56
N LEU A 134 9.90 5.87 9.84
CA LEU A 134 9.17 4.73 10.39
C LEU A 134 7.86 4.50 9.65
N SER A 135 7.10 5.55 9.35
CA SER A 135 5.86 5.47 8.57
C SER A 135 6.10 4.93 7.17
N GLY A 136 7.19 5.34 6.50
CA GLY A 136 7.58 4.82 5.19
C GLY A 136 7.92 3.33 5.22
N VAL A 137 8.77 2.89 6.16
CA VAL A 137 9.12 1.47 6.36
C VAL A 137 7.88 0.64 6.67
N TRP A 138 7.03 1.14 7.56
CA TRP A 138 5.79 0.47 7.93
C TRP A 138 4.81 0.38 6.76
N GLN A 139 4.67 1.43 5.94
CA GLN A 139 3.84 1.41 4.74
C GLN A 139 4.27 0.31 3.78
N VAL A 140 5.57 0.17 3.52
CA VAL A 140 6.12 -0.89 2.66
C VAL A 140 5.81 -2.27 3.25
N TYR A 141 6.08 -2.47 4.53
CA TYR A 141 5.77 -3.71 5.24
C TYR A 141 4.28 -4.06 5.17
N HIS A 142 3.41 -3.10 5.46
CA HIS A 142 1.96 -3.25 5.44
C HIS A 142 1.45 -3.59 4.03
N THR A 143 1.93 -2.89 3.00
CA THR A 143 1.57 -3.20 1.61
C THR A 143 2.00 -4.61 1.23
N VAL A 144 3.22 -5.05 1.56
CA VAL A 144 3.67 -6.42 1.31
C VAL A 144 2.80 -7.45 2.03
N LEU A 145 2.43 -7.19 3.30
CA LEU A 145 1.55 -8.08 4.03
C LEU A 145 0.13 -8.14 3.47
N GLN A 146 -0.39 -7.04 2.92
CA GLN A 146 -1.68 -7.06 2.21
C GLN A 146 -1.63 -7.98 1.00
N LYS A 147 -0.58 -7.85 0.16
CA LYS A 147 -0.40 -8.73 -1.01
C LYS A 147 -0.27 -10.20 -0.61
N TYR A 148 0.49 -10.44 0.45
CA TYR A 148 0.58 -11.76 1.06
C TYR A 148 -0.80 -12.28 1.49
N GLY A 149 -1.63 -11.43 2.11
CA GLY A 149 -3.01 -11.76 2.44
C GLY A 149 -3.83 -12.23 1.24
N PHE A 150 -3.76 -11.51 0.11
CA PHE A 150 -4.44 -11.93 -1.13
C PHE A 150 -3.93 -13.28 -1.65
N LEU A 151 -2.62 -13.49 -1.70
CA LEU A 151 -2.05 -14.79 -2.10
C LEU A 151 -2.50 -15.93 -1.17
N ARG A 152 -2.65 -15.65 0.14
CA ARG A 152 -3.19 -16.62 1.11
C ARG A 152 -4.65 -16.95 0.90
N ILE A 153 -5.47 -16.00 0.46
CA ILE A 153 -6.87 -16.29 0.12
C ILE A 153 -6.94 -17.27 -1.05
N TYR A 154 -6.15 -17.04 -2.11
CA TYR A 154 -6.05 -18.00 -3.23
C TYR A 154 -5.61 -19.39 -2.77
N SER A 155 -4.56 -19.45 -1.96
CA SER A 155 -4.03 -20.71 -1.42
C SER A 155 -5.05 -21.44 -0.53
N ALA A 156 -5.79 -20.71 0.30
CA ALA A 156 -6.87 -21.27 1.11
C ALA A 156 -7.99 -21.86 0.23
N LYS A 157 -8.39 -21.18 -0.85
CA LYS A 157 -9.38 -21.70 -1.81
C LYS A 157 -8.89 -22.96 -2.54
N LEU A 158 -7.59 -23.00 -2.85
CA LEU A 158 -6.93 -24.15 -3.48
C LEU A 158 -6.67 -25.32 -2.50
N ARG A 159 -6.76 -25.08 -1.19
CA ARG A 159 -6.46 -26.03 -0.11
C ARG A 159 -5.01 -26.54 -0.11
N PHE A 160 -4.08 -25.78 -0.69
CA PHE A 160 -2.64 -26.03 -0.61
C PHE A 160 -1.85 -24.72 -0.58
N GLY A 161 -0.54 -24.79 -0.32
CA GLY A 161 0.37 -23.65 -0.30
C GLY A 161 0.96 -23.43 1.09
N ASP A 162 2.24 -23.03 1.13
CA ASP A 162 2.99 -22.84 2.37
C ASP A 162 3.02 -21.35 2.74
N ALA A 163 2.41 -21.02 3.89
CA ALA A 163 2.31 -19.65 4.38
C ALA A 163 3.67 -18.99 4.66
N ARG A 164 4.67 -19.76 5.10
CA ARG A 164 6.02 -19.25 5.34
C ARG A 164 6.71 -18.95 4.02
N VAL A 165 6.72 -19.91 3.09
CA VAL A 165 7.36 -19.75 1.78
C VAL A 165 6.75 -18.58 1.01
N GLU A 166 5.42 -18.44 1.01
CA GLU A 166 4.72 -17.34 0.35
C GLU A 166 5.00 -15.98 0.98
N LYS A 167 5.12 -15.91 2.31
CA LYS A 167 5.55 -14.68 2.99
C LYS A 167 6.99 -14.32 2.59
N HIS A 168 7.90 -15.30 2.64
CA HIS A 168 9.30 -15.10 2.25
C HIS A 168 9.42 -14.70 0.77
N LEU A 169 8.55 -15.19 -0.11
CA LEU A 169 8.56 -14.86 -1.53
C LEU A 169 8.50 -13.35 -1.72
N PHE A 170 7.51 -12.69 -1.14
CA PHE A 170 7.35 -11.25 -1.27
C PHE A 170 8.45 -10.43 -0.60
N PHE A 171 8.88 -10.83 0.60
CA PHE A 171 10.01 -10.16 1.27
C PHE A 171 11.33 -10.35 0.52
N SER A 172 11.53 -11.48 -0.16
CA SER A 172 12.73 -11.73 -0.96
C SER A 172 12.76 -10.87 -2.22
N TRP A 173 11.62 -10.72 -2.91
CA TRP A 173 11.48 -9.82 -4.06
C TRP A 173 11.65 -8.36 -3.65
N LEU A 174 11.05 -7.94 -2.53
CA LEU A 174 11.24 -6.60 -1.99
C LEU A 174 12.71 -6.35 -1.66
N ALA A 175 13.38 -7.26 -0.96
CA ALA A 175 14.79 -7.11 -0.61
C ALA A 175 15.68 -6.97 -1.86
N LEU A 176 15.45 -7.81 -2.88
CA LEU A 176 16.15 -7.74 -4.15
C LEU A 176 15.92 -6.39 -4.85
N VAL A 177 14.67 -5.93 -4.92
CA VAL A 177 14.34 -4.64 -5.53
C VAL A 177 14.93 -3.47 -4.76
N LEU A 178 14.96 -3.51 -3.43
CA LEU A 178 15.59 -2.48 -2.61
C LEU A 178 17.09 -2.45 -2.85
N ALA A 179 17.78 -3.60 -2.82
CA ALA A 179 19.22 -3.68 -3.09
C ALA A 179 19.55 -3.18 -4.51
N GLY A 180 18.79 -3.63 -5.51
CA GLY A 180 18.93 -3.19 -6.90
C GLY A 180 18.65 -1.70 -7.09
N SER A 181 17.64 -1.16 -6.41
CA SER A 181 17.31 0.27 -6.47
C SER A 181 18.40 1.11 -5.81
N VAL A 182 18.87 0.69 -4.63
CA VAL A 182 19.98 1.35 -3.94
C VAL A 182 21.21 1.36 -4.86
N HIS A 183 21.60 0.22 -5.43
CA HIS A 183 22.74 0.17 -6.34
C HIS A 183 22.55 1.06 -7.58
N LYS A 184 21.39 0.97 -8.26
CA LYS A 184 21.09 1.72 -9.48
C LYS A 184 21.03 3.23 -9.26
N TYR A 185 20.37 3.68 -8.20
CA TYR A 185 20.10 5.11 -7.98
C TYR A 185 21.07 5.79 -7.02
N ALA A 186 21.92 5.05 -6.30
CA ALA A 186 22.91 5.63 -5.39
C ALA A 186 23.87 6.64 -6.04
N PRO A 187 24.39 6.45 -7.27
CA PRO A 187 25.25 7.43 -7.91
C PRO A 187 24.61 8.82 -8.06
N ARG A 188 23.27 8.86 -8.19
CA ARG A 188 22.48 10.09 -8.29
C ARG A 188 21.76 10.44 -6.99
N ALA A 189 21.98 9.70 -5.90
CA ALA A 189 21.21 9.87 -4.67
C ALA A 189 21.26 11.30 -4.13
N ALA A 190 22.42 11.99 -4.23
CA ALA A 190 22.52 13.39 -3.84
C ALA A 190 21.57 14.29 -4.65
N GLU A 191 21.54 14.17 -5.98
CA GLU A 191 20.61 14.91 -6.84
C GLU A 191 19.15 14.63 -6.48
N ILE A 192 18.81 13.35 -6.32
CA ILE A 192 17.47 12.89 -5.95
C ILE A 192 17.06 13.50 -4.61
N ILE A 193 17.95 13.44 -3.62
CA ILE A 193 17.70 13.92 -2.27
C ILE A 193 17.58 15.44 -2.24
N TYR A 194 18.46 16.18 -2.94
CA TYR A 194 18.42 17.64 -3.00
C TYR A 194 17.22 18.17 -3.79
N SER A 195 16.71 17.41 -4.76
CA SER A 195 15.44 17.72 -5.41
C SER A 195 14.23 17.49 -4.48
N GLY A 196 14.36 16.63 -3.47
CA GLY A 196 13.30 16.36 -2.52
C GLY A 196 13.12 17.42 -1.43
N PRO A 197 12.17 17.20 -0.50
CA PRO A 197 11.99 18.06 0.66
C PRO A 197 13.31 18.23 1.45
N ARG A 198 13.56 19.42 1.98
CA ARG A 198 14.77 19.71 2.78
C ARG A 198 14.97 18.75 3.94
N GLU A 199 13.87 18.17 4.43
CA GLU A 199 13.83 17.21 5.51
C GLU A 199 14.59 15.92 5.23
N ILE A 200 14.78 15.54 3.96
CA ILE A 200 15.56 14.35 3.61
C ILE A 200 16.99 14.68 3.20
N TRP A 201 17.39 15.96 3.16
CA TRP A 201 18.73 16.36 2.69
C TRP A 201 19.86 15.77 3.52
N PHE A 202 19.64 15.50 4.81
CA PHE A 202 20.64 14.84 5.64
C PHE A 202 21.01 13.44 5.12
N LEU A 203 20.14 12.78 4.36
CA LEU A 203 20.43 11.48 3.73
C LEU A 203 21.52 11.60 2.66
N ALA A 204 21.73 12.78 2.08
CA ALA A 204 22.79 13.01 1.09
C ALA A 204 24.18 12.75 1.68
N ASN A 205 24.36 12.97 2.99
CA ASN A 205 25.61 12.66 3.70
C ASN A 205 25.96 11.16 3.68
N PHE A 206 24.95 10.30 3.51
CA PHE A 206 25.12 8.85 3.47
C PHE A 206 25.18 8.30 2.04
N SER A 207 24.94 9.14 1.02
CA SER A 207 24.87 8.72 -0.40
C SER A 207 26.11 7.95 -0.86
N ARG A 208 27.30 8.38 -0.43
CA ARG A 208 28.59 7.71 -0.74
C ARG A 208 28.66 6.26 -0.27
N PHE A 209 27.92 5.89 0.78
CA PHE A 209 27.87 4.53 1.31
C PHE A 209 26.78 3.68 0.67
N LEU A 210 25.78 4.31 0.02
CA LEU A 210 24.64 3.60 -0.55
C LEU A 210 25.06 2.71 -1.73
N ALA A 211 25.90 3.19 -2.64
CA ALA A 211 26.33 2.41 -3.81
C ALA A 211 27.07 1.10 -3.42
N PRO A 212 28.13 1.13 -2.58
CA PRO A 212 28.81 -0.10 -2.17
C PRO A 212 27.91 -1.00 -1.33
N LEU A 213 27.05 -0.43 -0.48
CA LEU A 213 26.07 -1.21 0.29
C LEU A 213 25.07 -1.93 -0.63
N GLY A 214 24.51 -1.23 -1.60
CA GLY A 214 23.59 -1.81 -2.59
C GLY A 214 24.23 -2.95 -3.37
N LEU A 215 25.47 -2.76 -3.81
CA LEU A 215 26.23 -3.80 -4.51
C LEU A 215 26.50 -5.02 -3.60
N ALA A 216 26.94 -4.79 -2.36
CA ALA A 216 27.21 -5.85 -1.40
C ALA A 216 25.95 -6.66 -1.03
N LEU A 217 24.78 -6.01 -1.00
CA LEU A 217 23.50 -6.66 -0.72
C LEU A 217 22.86 -7.32 -1.95
N LEU A 218 23.24 -6.93 -3.17
CA LEU A 218 22.59 -7.41 -4.39
C LEU A 218 22.71 -8.92 -4.55
N ALA A 219 23.92 -9.47 -4.41
CA ALA A 219 24.17 -10.91 -4.51
C ALA A 219 23.40 -11.74 -3.46
N PRO A 220 23.50 -11.48 -2.14
CA PRO A 220 22.76 -12.24 -1.15
C PRO A 220 21.24 -12.09 -1.30
N CYS A 221 20.73 -10.90 -1.66
CA CYS A 221 19.30 -10.72 -1.93
C CYS A 221 18.85 -11.48 -3.19
N ALA A 222 19.66 -11.53 -4.24
CA ALA A 222 19.38 -12.29 -5.46
C ALA A 222 19.34 -13.80 -5.18
N VAL A 223 20.31 -14.32 -4.42
CA VAL A 223 20.32 -15.73 -3.98
C VAL A 223 19.09 -16.05 -3.14
N TYR A 224 18.76 -15.20 -2.17
CA TYR A 224 17.56 -15.37 -1.34
C TYR A 224 16.27 -15.38 -2.17
N ALA A 225 16.11 -14.42 -3.09
CA ALA A 225 14.97 -14.36 -4.00
C ALA A 225 14.88 -15.60 -4.91
N ALA A 226 16.01 -16.07 -5.45
CA ALA A 226 16.06 -17.26 -6.29
C ALA A 226 15.65 -18.52 -5.51
N VAL A 227 16.24 -18.76 -4.33
CA VAL A 227 15.96 -19.93 -3.49
C VAL A 227 14.48 -19.98 -3.10
N VAL A 228 13.91 -18.86 -2.65
CA VAL A 228 12.50 -18.81 -2.23
C VAL A 228 11.57 -18.94 -3.43
N THR A 229 11.87 -18.29 -4.55
CA THR A 229 11.07 -18.42 -5.78
C THR A 229 11.07 -19.86 -6.29
N ILE A 230 12.23 -20.54 -6.35
CA ILE A 230 12.32 -21.95 -6.73
C ILE A 230 11.52 -22.84 -5.77
N SER A 231 11.62 -22.59 -4.46
CA SER A 231 10.89 -23.34 -3.44
C SER A 231 9.38 -23.19 -3.61
N TRP A 232 8.90 -21.96 -3.84
CA TRP A 232 7.51 -21.67 -4.12
C TRP A 232 7.04 -22.32 -5.42
N SER A 233 7.80 -22.15 -6.52
CA SER A 233 7.47 -22.74 -7.82
C SER A 233 7.41 -24.27 -7.79
N ARG A 234 8.25 -24.94 -6.99
CA ARG A 234 8.18 -26.40 -6.79
C ARG A 234 6.88 -26.82 -6.10
N ILE A 235 6.40 -26.04 -5.12
CA ILE A 235 5.11 -26.29 -4.46
C ILE A 235 3.97 -26.12 -5.46
N GLU A 236 3.98 -25.03 -6.23
CA GLU A 236 2.94 -24.76 -7.23
C GLU A 236 2.94 -25.81 -8.34
N TYR A 237 4.11 -26.19 -8.86
CA TYR A 237 4.25 -27.18 -9.93
C TYR A 237 3.70 -28.56 -9.51
N ARG A 238 4.02 -29.01 -8.29
CA ARG A 238 3.55 -30.31 -7.76
C ARG A 238 2.03 -30.36 -7.57
N ASN A 239 1.39 -29.22 -7.35
CA ASN A 239 -0.05 -29.11 -7.08
C ASN A 239 -0.80 -28.43 -8.24
N PHE A 240 -0.16 -28.30 -9.40
CA PHE A 240 -0.68 -27.47 -10.47
C PHE A 240 -2.00 -28.02 -11.01
N THR A 241 -2.99 -27.14 -11.04
CA THR A 241 -4.29 -27.38 -11.67
C THR A 241 -4.71 -26.09 -12.37
N ARG A 242 -5.69 -26.16 -13.30
CA ARG A 242 -6.26 -24.94 -13.92
C ARG A 242 -6.78 -23.94 -12.88
N ALA A 243 -7.24 -24.40 -11.72
CA ALA A 243 -7.68 -23.54 -10.63
C ALA A 243 -6.55 -22.63 -10.09
N CYS A 244 -5.27 -22.96 -10.30
CA CYS A 244 -4.14 -22.17 -9.81
C CYS A 244 -3.88 -20.90 -10.62
N VAL A 245 -4.48 -20.75 -11.80
CA VAL A 245 -4.23 -19.62 -12.72
C VAL A 245 -4.39 -18.24 -12.04
N PRO A 246 -5.45 -17.95 -11.25
CA PRO A 246 -5.58 -16.66 -10.57
C PRO A 246 -4.44 -16.36 -9.61
N LYS A 247 -4.00 -17.37 -8.84
CA LYS A 247 -2.88 -17.26 -7.89
C LYS A 247 -1.58 -16.92 -8.61
N LEU A 248 -1.29 -17.62 -9.70
CA LEU A 248 -0.09 -17.43 -10.50
C LEU A 248 -0.09 -16.07 -11.20
N LEU A 249 -1.22 -15.65 -11.76
CA LEU A 249 -1.37 -14.34 -12.39
C LEU A 249 -1.21 -13.19 -11.38
N PHE A 250 -1.74 -13.35 -10.16
CA PHE A 250 -1.53 -12.37 -9.10
C PHE A 250 -0.06 -12.26 -8.69
N ALA A 251 0.62 -13.40 -8.49
CA ALA A 251 2.06 -13.43 -8.20
C ALA A 251 2.90 -12.81 -9.34
N LEU A 252 2.55 -13.11 -10.59
CA LEU A 252 3.18 -12.54 -11.78
C LEU A 252 2.99 -11.02 -11.87
N SER A 253 1.76 -10.53 -11.63
CA SER A 253 1.49 -9.09 -11.59
C SER A 253 2.37 -8.39 -10.55
N LEU A 254 2.50 -8.99 -9.36
CA LEU A 254 3.32 -8.41 -8.31
C LEU A 254 4.81 -8.45 -8.63
N ALA A 255 5.29 -9.49 -9.31
CA ALA A 255 6.66 -9.51 -9.82
C ALA A 255 6.91 -8.37 -10.82
N PHE A 256 5.97 -8.10 -11.74
CA PHE A 256 6.07 -6.96 -12.66
C PHE A 256 5.98 -5.60 -11.95
N LEU A 257 5.08 -5.47 -10.96
CA LEU A 257 4.99 -4.28 -10.12
C LEU A 257 6.32 -4.01 -9.40
N MET A 258 6.94 -5.04 -8.84
CA MET A 258 8.25 -4.94 -8.20
C MET A 258 9.36 -4.59 -9.21
N ALA A 259 9.32 -5.17 -10.41
CA ALA A 259 10.28 -4.84 -11.47
C ALA A 259 10.18 -3.38 -11.93
N SER A 260 9.02 -2.72 -11.79
CA SER A 260 8.86 -1.30 -12.17
C SER A 260 9.78 -0.34 -11.41
N PHE A 261 10.23 -0.70 -10.20
CA PHE A 261 11.25 0.04 -9.44
C PHE A 261 12.59 0.09 -10.18
N MET A 262 12.91 -0.95 -10.95
CA MET A 262 14.11 -0.98 -11.79
C MET A 262 13.96 -0.07 -13.01
N HIS A 263 12.75 0.30 -13.42
CA HIS A 263 12.55 1.30 -14.47
C HIS A 263 12.75 2.70 -13.89
N SER A 264 11.98 3.07 -12.86
CA SER A 264 12.13 4.33 -12.13
C SER A 264 11.69 4.15 -10.67
N LEU A 265 12.46 4.70 -9.74
CA LEU A 265 12.12 4.62 -8.31
C LEU A 265 10.79 5.32 -8.02
N LEU A 266 10.57 6.48 -8.63
CA LEU A 266 9.34 7.26 -8.46
C LEU A 266 8.13 6.48 -8.97
N ILE A 267 8.20 5.94 -10.19
CA ILE A 267 7.05 5.19 -10.74
C ILE A 267 6.80 3.92 -9.93
N GLY A 268 7.84 3.20 -9.50
CA GLY A 268 7.69 2.03 -8.64
C GLY A 268 6.95 2.34 -7.34
N VAL A 269 7.32 3.43 -6.65
CA VAL A 269 6.63 3.89 -5.43
C VAL A 269 5.19 4.29 -5.70
N LEU A 270 4.93 5.03 -6.80
CA LEU A 270 3.57 5.45 -7.16
C LEU A 270 2.67 4.24 -7.46
N LEU A 271 3.15 3.30 -8.27
CA LEU A 271 2.40 2.09 -8.62
C LEU A 271 2.16 1.20 -7.40
N LEU A 272 3.16 1.03 -6.53
CA LEU A 272 3.01 0.24 -5.30
C LEU A 272 1.95 0.85 -4.38
N GLY A 273 2.02 2.17 -4.16
CA GLY A 273 1.06 2.91 -3.34
C GLY A 273 -0.35 2.90 -3.94
N PHE A 274 -0.48 3.15 -5.25
CA PHE A 274 -1.79 3.10 -5.94
C PHE A 274 -2.39 1.70 -5.86
N SER A 275 -1.62 0.68 -6.25
CA SER A 275 -2.04 -0.72 -6.25
C SER A 275 -2.55 -1.15 -4.88
N HIS A 276 -1.80 -0.82 -3.82
CA HIS A 276 -2.20 -1.09 -2.44
C HIS A 276 -3.56 -0.47 -2.09
N ALA A 277 -3.70 0.84 -2.30
CA ALA A 277 -4.89 1.58 -1.94
C ALA A 277 -6.13 1.17 -2.75
N PHE A 278 -5.95 0.95 -4.06
CA PHE A 278 -7.03 0.58 -4.97
C PHE A 278 -7.52 -0.85 -4.69
N GLU A 279 -6.62 -1.82 -4.60
CA GLU A 279 -6.97 -3.20 -4.24
C GLU A 279 -7.70 -3.27 -2.91
N TYR A 280 -7.22 -2.52 -1.92
CA TYR A 280 -7.85 -2.46 -0.62
C TYR A 280 -9.29 -1.94 -0.73
N THR A 281 -9.48 -0.86 -1.48
CA THR A 281 -10.81 -0.27 -1.71
C THR A 281 -11.76 -1.28 -2.36
N VAL A 282 -11.29 -2.00 -3.38
CA VAL A 282 -12.06 -3.05 -4.06
C VAL A 282 -12.39 -4.18 -3.09
N PHE A 283 -11.39 -4.68 -2.37
CA PHE A 283 -11.54 -5.77 -1.42
C PHE A 283 -12.52 -5.43 -0.31
N VAL A 284 -12.34 -4.28 0.35
CA VAL A 284 -13.23 -3.84 1.43
C VAL A 284 -14.64 -3.61 0.91
N ASN A 285 -14.84 -3.05 -0.28
CA ASN A 285 -16.18 -2.86 -0.81
C ASN A 285 -16.90 -4.21 -1.04
N VAL A 286 -16.24 -5.16 -1.72
CA VAL A 286 -16.77 -6.51 -1.94
C VAL A 286 -17.07 -7.21 -0.62
N PHE A 287 -16.15 -7.12 0.34
CA PHE A 287 -16.25 -7.82 1.61
C PHE A 287 -17.27 -7.17 2.55
N ALA A 288 -17.23 -5.84 2.70
CA ALA A 288 -18.11 -5.09 3.58
C ALA A 288 -19.57 -5.20 3.15
N LEU A 289 -19.84 -5.14 1.84
CA LEU A 289 -21.20 -5.33 1.33
C LEU A 289 -21.76 -6.70 1.70
N ARG A 290 -20.94 -7.75 1.80
CA ARG A 290 -21.39 -9.08 2.22
C ARG A 290 -21.54 -9.18 3.73
N LYS A 291 -20.51 -8.81 4.49
CA LYS A 291 -20.51 -8.90 5.96
C LYS A 291 -21.60 -8.04 6.59
N TYR A 292 -21.75 -6.80 6.14
CA TYR A 292 -22.56 -5.81 6.84
C TYR A 292 -24.01 -5.73 6.36
N LYS A 293 -24.34 -6.18 5.14
CA LYS A 293 -25.75 -6.24 4.69
C LYS A 293 -26.56 -7.30 5.44
N SER A 294 -25.93 -8.33 5.98
CA SER A 294 -26.62 -9.44 6.66
C SER A 294 -26.82 -9.21 8.16
N VAL A 295 -26.31 -8.12 8.75
CA VAL A 295 -26.39 -7.87 10.19
C VAL A 295 -27.59 -6.95 10.48
N PRO A 296 -28.68 -7.47 11.10
CA PRO A 296 -29.82 -6.65 11.49
C PRO A 296 -29.43 -5.62 12.57
N ASN A 297 -30.16 -4.50 12.64
CA ASN A 297 -30.03 -3.44 13.66
C ASN A 297 -28.78 -2.56 13.60
N GLN A 298 -28.31 -2.21 12.41
CA GLN A 298 -27.31 -1.15 12.24
C GLN A 298 -27.92 0.25 12.28
N THR A 299 -27.14 1.25 12.69
CA THR A 299 -27.58 2.66 12.69
C THR A 299 -27.85 3.13 11.25
N ALA A 300 -28.78 4.08 11.07
CA ALA A 300 -29.10 4.63 9.75
C ALA A 300 -27.87 5.23 9.04
N PHE A 301 -27.00 5.90 9.79
CA PHE A 301 -25.74 6.45 9.27
C PHE A 301 -24.79 5.36 8.78
N PHE A 302 -24.61 4.28 9.55
CA PHE A 302 -23.73 3.19 9.14
C PHE A 302 -24.30 2.43 7.93
N ASN A 303 -25.62 2.22 7.87
CA ASN A 303 -26.28 1.67 6.69
C ASN A 303 -26.09 2.57 5.45
N LEU A 304 -26.19 3.89 5.60
CA LEU A 304 -25.90 4.83 4.51
C LEU A 304 -24.45 4.65 4.04
N TRP A 305 -23.49 4.60 4.97
CA TRP A 305 -22.07 4.44 4.67
C TRP A 305 -21.75 3.12 3.97
N VAL A 306 -22.24 1.98 4.48
CA VAL A 306 -22.00 0.65 3.89
C VAL A 306 -22.54 0.56 2.46
N ASN A 307 -23.75 1.11 2.22
CA ASN A 307 -24.36 1.09 0.89
C ASN A 307 -23.75 2.11 -0.08
N ASN A 308 -23.09 3.15 0.45
CA ASN A 308 -22.56 4.27 -0.33
C ASN A 308 -21.06 4.49 -0.05
N VAL A 309 -20.31 3.40 0.21
CA VAL A 309 -18.95 3.51 0.75
C VAL A 309 -18.03 4.30 -0.19
N ILE A 310 -18.14 4.09 -1.51
CA ILE A 310 -17.37 4.83 -2.51
C ILE A 310 -17.73 6.32 -2.49
N PRO A 311 -18.98 6.73 -2.77
CA PRO A 311 -19.33 8.15 -2.81
C PRO A 311 -19.12 8.86 -1.46
N CYS A 312 -19.42 8.22 -0.32
CA CYS A 312 -19.15 8.80 1.00
C CYS A 312 -17.65 9.07 1.20
N ASN A 313 -16.77 8.13 0.84
CA ASN A 313 -15.33 8.35 0.94
C ASN A 313 -14.81 9.35 -0.09
N LEU A 314 -15.39 9.41 -1.31
CA LEU A 314 -15.03 10.41 -2.31
C LEU A 314 -15.35 11.81 -1.81
N VAL A 315 -16.56 12.02 -1.25
CA VAL A 315 -16.96 13.29 -0.65
C VAL A 315 -16.05 13.65 0.52
N LEU A 316 -15.79 12.71 1.44
CA LEU A 316 -14.90 12.95 2.57
C LEU A 316 -13.48 13.32 2.12
N THR A 317 -12.95 12.61 1.11
CA THR A 317 -11.61 12.88 0.56
C THR A 317 -11.58 14.22 -0.15
N ALA A 318 -12.61 14.57 -0.92
CA ALA A 318 -12.74 15.86 -1.58
C ALA A 318 -12.83 17.01 -0.55
N ILE A 319 -13.58 16.82 0.54
CA ILE A 319 -13.66 17.79 1.64
C ILE A 319 -12.29 17.94 2.30
N VAL A 320 -11.64 16.84 2.72
CA VAL A 320 -10.33 16.89 3.37
C VAL A 320 -9.28 17.50 2.46
N TYR A 321 -9.24 17.10 1.19
CA TYR A 321 -8.30 17.61 0.21
C TYR A 321 -8.57 19.08 -0.13
N GLY A 322 -9.84 19.44 -0.35
CA GLY A 322 -10.30 20.80 -0.58
C GLY A 322 -9.98 21.72 0.60
N LEU A 323 -10.27 21.29 1.83
CA LEU A 323 -9.87 21.98 3.06
C LEU A 323 -8.36 22.17 3.09
N THR A 324 -7.58 21.11 2.85
CA THR A 324 -6.11 21.21 2.86
C THR A 324 -5.57 22.18 1.80
N LEU A 325 -6.17 22.21 0.59
CA LEU A 325 -5.81 23.17 -0.45
C LEU A 325 -6.24 24.60 -0.11
N SER A 326 -7.37 24.76 0.57
CA SER A 326 -7.90 26.07 1.01
C SER A 326 -7.13 26.68 2.18
N PHE A 327 -6.50 25.84 3.03
CA PHE A 327 -5.56 26.29 4.05
C PHE A 327 -4.23 26.74 3.41
N ARG A 328 -4.26 27.85 2.66
CA ARG A 328 -3.06 28.64 2.32
C ARG A 328 -2.58 29.39 3.55
N MET A 329 -2.20 28.66 4.60
CA MET A 329 -1.64 29.25 5.81
C MET A 329 -0.21 29.71 5.49
N GLU A 330 -0.02 31.00 5.22
CA GLU A 330 1.29 31.57 4.85
C GLU A 330 2.41 31.26 5.88
N TRP A 331 2.02 31.17 7.15
CA TRP A 331 2.84 30.81 8.32
C TRP A 331 3.11 29.31 8.54
N VAL A 332 2.34 28.41 7.93
CA VAL A 332 2.62 26.96 7.94
C VAL A 332 2.55 26.50 6.51
N ARG A 333 3.71 26.40 5.82
CA ARG A 333 3.75 25.87 4.45
C ARG A 333 2.81 24.65 4.38
N PRO A 334 1.77 24.65 3.52
CA PRO A 334 0.59 23.78 3.63
C PRO A 334 0.91 22.28 3.75
N TRP A 335 2.10 21.90 3.28
CA TRP A 335 2.69 20.59 3.39
C TRP A 335 2.88 20.08 4.83
N GLY A 336 3.20 20.92 5.82
CA GLY A 336 3.45 20.47 7.19
C GLY A 336 2.23 19.84 7.85
N VAL A 337 1.09 20.54 7.81
CA VAL A 337 -0.20 20.04 8.34
C VAL A 337 -0.67 18.84 7.53
N LEU A 338 -0.55 18.88 6.20
CA LEU A 338 -0.95 17.76 5.33
C LEU A 338 -0.14 16.48 5.64
N ILE A 339 1.17 16.61 5.89
CA ILE A 339 2.03 15.48 6.27
C ILE A 339 1.72 15.01 7.68
N ALA A 340 1.50 15.91 8.65
CA ALA A 340 1.06 15.53 9.99
C ALA A 340 -0.22 14.69 9.92
N TYR A 341 -1.20 15.17 9.16
CA TYR A 341 -2.44 14.48 8.88
C TYR A 341 -2.20 13.16 8.13
N ALA A 342 -1.26 13.10 7.19
CA ALA A 342 -0.83 11.87 6.50
C ALA A 342 -0.35 10.82 7.47
N VAL A 343 0.64 11.16 8.28
CA VAL A 343 1.29 10.26 9.22
C VAL A 343 0.29 9.83 10.30
N PHE A 344 -0.50 10.77 10.80
CA PHE A 344 -1.56 10.51 11.78
C PHE A 344 -2.58 9.51 11.25
N THR A 345 -3.22 9.81 10.11
CA THR A 345 -4.23 8.92 9.52
C THR A 345 -3.66 7.58 9.07
N SER A 346 -2.43 7.54 8.55
CA SER A 346 -1.69 6.31 8.27
C SER A 346 -1.57 5.45 9.52
N THR A 347 -1.13 6.04 10.63
CA THR A 347 -0.91 5.31 11.89
C THR A 347 -2.20 4.67 12.39
N LEU A 348 -3.32 5.41 12.35
CA LEU A 348 -4.63 4.87 12.73
C LEU A 348 -5.10 3.78 11.79
N HIS A 349 -5.03 4.03 10.48
CA HIS A 349 -5.44 3.10 9.44
C HIS A 349 -4.73 1.75 9.60
N PHE A 350 -3.40 1.76 9.77
CA PHE A 350 -2.63 0.53 9.92
C PHE A 350 -3.01 -0.28 11.16
N LEU A 351 -3.19 0.39 12.30
CA LEU A 351 -3.56 -0.29 13.53
C LEU A 351 -4.95 -0.92 13.39
N TYR A 352 -5.91 -0.16 12.86
CA TYR A 352 -7.29 -0.59 12.78
C TYR A 352 -7.49 -1.69 11.74
N ASP A 353 -6.77 -1.64 10.63
CA ASP A 353 -6.78 -2.72 9.63
C ASP A 353 -6.35 -4.06 10.22
N SER A 354 -5.37 -4.04 11.12
CA SER A 354 -4.89 -5.26 11.78
C SER A 354 -5.92 -5.89 12.73
N LEU A 355 -6.93 -5.11 13.14
CA LEU A 355 -8.04 -5.56 13.99
C LEU A 355 -9.23 -6.01 13.13
N LEU A 356 -9.65 -5.17 12.19
CA LEU A 356 -10.86 -5.35 11.38
C LEU A 356 -10.75 -6.52 10.39
N TRP A 357 -9.63 -6.58 9.66
CA TRP A 357 -9.51 -7.43 8.46
C TRP A 357 -8.62 -8.65 8.68
N LYS A 358 -8.30 -8.95 9.94
CA LYS A 358 -7.43 -10.08 10.26
C LYS A 358 -8.12 -11.38 9.84
N VAL A 359 -7.52 -12.10 8.89
CA VAL A 359 -8.05 -13.39 8.39
C VAL A 359 -8.15 -14.46 9.48
N SER A 360 -7.42 -14.30 10.60
CA SER A 360 -7.58 -15.18 11.77
C SER A 360 -8.88 -14.93 12.54
N ASN A 361 -9.59 -13.84 12.27
CA ASN A 361 -10.91 -13.58 12.83
C ASN A 361 -11.93 -14.53 12.17
N PRO A 362 -12.64 -15.38 12.94
CA PRO A 362 -13.61 -16.33 12.41
C PRO A 362 -14.63 -15.67 11.46
N ASP A 363 -15.13 -14.49 11.81
CA ASP A 363 -16.13 -13.77 11.00
C ASP A 363 -15.59 -13.42 9.61
N VAL A 364 -14.31 -13.05 9.53
CA VAL A 364 -13.65 -12.74 8.26
C VAL A 364 -13.40 -14.00 7.46
N ARG A 365 -12.95 -15.07 8.12
CA ARG A 365 -12.66 -16.35 7.49
C ARG A 365 -13.91 -16.98 6.88
N VAL A 366 -15.04 -16.94 7.58
CA VAL A 366 -16.33 -17.48 7.11
C VAL A 366 -16.72 -16.78 5.81
N VAL A 367 -16.80 -15.45 5.82
CA VAL A 367 -17.17 -14.67 4.63
C VAL A 367 -16.22 -14.94 3.46
N LEU A 368 -14.90 -15.03 3.71
CA LEU A 368 -13.90 -15.33 2.66
C LEU A 368 -14.05 -16.73 2.06
N LEU A 369 -14.41 -17.72 2.86
CA LEU A 369 -14.64 -19.10 2.39
C LEU A 369 -15.99 -19.24 1.68
N GLU A 370 -16.98 -18.43 2.07
CA GLU A 370 -18.31 -18.33 1.47
C GLU A 370 -18.34 -17.51 0.18
N LEU A 371 -17.25 -16.82 -0.21
CA LEU A 371 -17.07 -16.24 -1.55
C LEU A 371 -17.04 -17.31 -2.69
N ARG A 372 -17.61 -18.48 -2.47
CA ARG A 372 -17.44 -19.66 -3.33
C ARG A 372 -18.39 -19.68 -4.53
N ASN A 373 -19.52 -18.97 -4.51
CA ASN A 373 -20.48 -18.92 -5.63
C ASN A 373 -21.26 -17.59 -5.59
N PRO A 374 -21.27 -16.75 -6.65
CA PRO A 374 -22.45 -15.97 -6.99
C PRO A 374 -23.59 -16.88 -7.48
#